data_AF-A0A243RDK2-F1
#
_entry.id   AF-A0A243RDK2-F1
#
_cell.length_a   1.000
_cell.length_b   1.000
_cell.length_c   1.000
_cell.angle_alpha   90.00
_cell.angle_beta   90.00
_cell.angle_gamma   90.00
#
_symmetry.space_group_name_H-M   'P 1'
#
loop_
_entity.id
_entity.type
_entity.pdbx_description
1 polymer ?
#
loop_
_entity_poly.entity_id
_entity_poly.type
_entity_poly.pdbx_seq_one_letter_code
_entity_poly.pdbx_strand_id
1 'polypeptide(L)'
;MSRYRRSLRLWSGALTAALALTVTTVGQASAADVNNARNAGFESGLSDWTCSAGSGTTVSSPVHAGTAALKATPAGQDNARCSQTVRVKPGSTYTLGAWVRGGYAYLGVSGTGTTDVSTWTPDSTSWKQLSTTFTTGSSTTSVTVYTHGWYGQAAYYADDVSVFGPDGGGGTDPGPAIPAAPSGLNVSGTTSSSVSLAWNAVSGATGYTVYRDGTKVTAVTGTSATVTGLAASTSYSFQVTATNAAGESPKSAAVTGTTNKPNGPGPSLPKHALTGYWQNFDNGATVQRISDVPSHYDIIAVAFADATGTPGAVSFTLDSAGLDGYTVDQFKADVRAKQAAGKKVVISVGGERGTVTVNDAASAANFADSVYSVMRTYGFDGVDIDLENGLNATYMTQALRSLSAKAGPSLVLTMAPQTIDMQSTSNAYFRTALNVKDILTVVNMQYYNSGSMLGCDGKVYSQGTVDFLTALACIQLENGLAPSQVGLGLPASTRAAGGGYVAPSVVNNALDCLTKGSGCGSFKPPRTYPDLRGAMTWSTNWDAAVGNAWSNAVGPHVHGLP
;
A
#
# COMPACT_ATOMS: atom_id res chain seq x y z
N MET A 1 12.80 40.73 -79.99
CA MET A 1 13.70 39.97 -79.10
C MET A 1 13.16 38.54 -79.06
N SER A 2 13.46 37.74 -80.08
CA SER A 2 14.54 36.72 -80.13
C SER A 2 14.16 35.42 -79.42
N ARG A 3 14.15 34.23 -80.02
CA ARG A 3 14.41 33.73 -81.38
C ARG A 3 14.09 32.21 -81.33
N TYR A 4 13.55 31.65 -82.42
CA TYR A 4 13.82 30.30 -82.96
C TYR A 4 13.22 29.09 -82.18
N ARG A 5 12.86 27.93 -82.76
CA ARG A 5 12.71 27.40 -84.13
C ARG A 5 12.06 25.99 -83.98
N ARG A 6 11.41 25.52 -85.05
CA ARG A 6 11.34 24.11 -85.53
C ARG A 6 10.54 23.04 -84.74
N SER A 7 9.34 22.78 -85.25
CA SER A 7 8.94 21.58 -86.01
C SER A 7 9.52 20.18 -85.70
N LEU A 8 8.59 19.21 -85.72
CA LEU A 8 8.63 17.79 -86.12
C LEU A 8 8.68 16.68 -85.05
N ARG A 9 7.56 15.91 -85.05
CA ARG A 9 7.41 14.44 -85.16
C ARG A 9 7.96 13.48 -84.08
N LEU A 10 6.98 12.72 -83.55
CA LEU A 10 6.87 11.26 -83.43
C LEU A 10 7.71 10.48 -82.39
N TRP A 11 6.92 9.78 -81.55
CA TRP A 11 7.04 8.36 -81.12
C TRP A 11 7.82 7.96 -79.86
N SER A 12 7.11 7.13 -79.08
CA SER A 12 7.56 6.03 -78.21
C SER A 12 8.03 6.34 -76.78
N GLY A 13 7.40 5.69 -75.79
CA GLY A 13 7.96 5.51 -74.45
C GLY A 13 6.91 5.28 -73.37
N ALA A 14 6.66 4.03 -73.03
CA ALA A 14 5.66 3.56 -72.07
C ALA A 14 5.96 3.94 -70.60
N LEU A 15 4.90 4.18 -69.82
CA LEU A 15 4.77 3.66 -68.45
C LEU A 15 3.33 3.85 -67.96
N THR A 16 2.59 2.75 -67.91
CA THR A 16 1.25 2.62 -67.35
C THR A 16 1.30 2.43 -65.84
N ALA A 17 0.62 3.30 -65.09
CA ALA A 17 0.16 3.03 -63.73
C ALA A 17 -1.32 3.44 -63.65
N ALA A 18 -2.20 2.44 -63.70
CA ALA A 18 -3.65 2.62 -63.62
C ALA A 18 -4.07 2.80 -62.15
N LEU A 19 -4.68 3.94 -61.83
CA LEU A 19 -5.36 4.17 -60.56
C LEU A 19 -6.80 3.67 -60.70
N ALA A 20 -7.12 2.53 -60.10
CA ALA A 20 -8.46 1.98 -60.06
C ALA A 20 -9.31 2.75 -59.03
N LEU A 21 -10.37 3.40 -59.51
CA LEU A 21 -11.40 4.04 -58.69
C LEU A 21 -12.45 2.98 -58.33
N THR A 22 -12.39 2.41 -57.14
CA THR A 22 -13.44 1.51 -56.62
C THR A 22 -14.51 2.32 -55.90
N VAL A 23 -15.69 2.41 -56.52
CA VAL A 23 -16.93 2.85 -55.87
C VAL A 23 -17.36 1.73 -54.93
N THR A 24 -17.15 1.91 -53.63
CA THR A 24 -17.70 1.01 -52.61
C THR A 24 -19.17 1.36 -52.38
N THR A 25 -20.05 0.43 -52.71
CA THR A 25 -21.43 0.43 -52.25
C THR A 25 -21.42 0.40 -50.73
N VAL A 26 -21.89 1.47 -50.10
CA VAL A 26 -22.10 1.55 -48.65
C VAL A 26 -23.12 0.48 -48.28
N GLY A 27 -22.67 -0.61 -47.67
CA GLY A 27 -23.57 -1.57 -47.04
C GLY A 27 -24.38 -0.82 -45.99
N GLN A 28 -25.70 -0.99 -46.00
CA GLN A 28 -26.55 -0.59 -44.88
C GLN A 28 -25.95 -1.23 -43.62
N ALA A 29 -25.54 -0.41 -42.65
CA ALA A 29 -25.27 -0.88 -41.31
C ALA A 29 -26.55 -1.58 -40.83
N SER A 30 -26.51 -2.89 -40.57
CA SER A 30 -27.62 -3.54 -39.88
C SER A 30 -27.73 -2.86 -38.51
N ALA A 31 -28.94 -2.46 -38.13
CA ALA A 31 -29.19 -2.06 -36.75
C ALA A 31 -28.67 -3.18 -35.83
N ALA A 32 -27.98 -2.84 -34.75
CA ALA A 32 -27.67 -3.84 -33.73
C ALA A 32 -29.01 -4.42 -33.26
N ASP A 33 -29.19 -5.74 -33.37
CA ASP A 33 -30.40 -6.40 -32.90
C ASP A 33 -30.53 -6.11 -31.40
N VAL A 34 -31.59 -5.41 -31.02
CA VAL A 34 -31.86 -5.10 -29.61
C VAL A 34 -32.49 -6.34 -28.97
N ASN A 35 -32.02 -6.69 -27.78
CA ASN A 35 -32.51 -7.84 -27.04
C ASN A 35 -33.94 -7.58 -26.57
N ASN A 36 -34.89 -8.45 -26.96
CA ASN A 36 -36.27 -8.32 -26.50
C ASN A 36 -36.47 -8.82 -25.06
N ALA A 37 -35.56 -9.63 -24.52
CA ALA A 37 -35.56 -10.00 -23.11
C ALA A 37 -35.11 -8.81 -22.24
N ARG A 38 -35.72 -8.67 -21.06
CA ARG A 38 -35.39 -7.64 -20.06
C ARG A 38 -34.66 -8.25 -18.88
N ASN A 39 -33.80 -7.47 -18.24
CA ASN A 39 -32.95 -7.91 -17.14
C ASN A 39 -32.24 -9.23 -17.51
N ALA A 40 -31.70 -9.27 -18.73
CA ALA A 40 -31.17 -10.47 -19.38
C ALA A 40 -30.00 -11.12 -18.62
N GLY A 41 -29.17 -10.28 -17.97
CA GLY A 41 -28.07 -10.70 -17.11
C GLY A 41 -28.41 -10.66 -15.61
N PHE A 42 -29.69 -10.50 -15.23
CA PHE A 42 -30.11 -10.52 -13.81
C PHE A 42 -29.46 -9.47 -12.88
N GLU A 43 -28.88 -8.41 -13.44
CA GLU A 43 -28.24 -7.31 -12.71
C GLU A 43 -29.20 -6.52 -11.81
N SER A 44 -30.50 -6.55 -12.13
CA SER A 44 -31.57 -5.93 -11.33
C SER A 44 -32.37 -6.95 -10.52
N GLY A 45 -31.69 -7.97 -9.98
CA GLY A 45 -32.34 -9.06 -9.25
C GLY A 45 -33.18 -9.92 -10.18
N LEU A 46 -34.37 -10.34 -9.73
CA LEU A 46 -35.35 -11.07 -10.57
C LEU A 46 -36.40 -10.15 -11.20
N SER A 47 -36.11 -8.85 -11.34
CA SER A 47 -37.02 -7.93 -12.04
C SER A 47 -37.34 -8.47 -13.43
N ASP A 48 -38.62 -8.41 -13.83
CA ASP A 48 -39.17 -8.97 -15.06
C ASP A 48 -39.10 -10.51 -15.23
N TRP A 49 -38.59 -11.24 -14.23
CA TRP A 49 -38.50 -12.71 -14.22
C TRP A 49 -39.31 -13.31 -13.07
N THR A 50 -40.11 -14.33 -13.37
CA THR A 50 -40.88 -15.07 -12.36
C THR A 50 -40.38 -16.49 -12.27
N CYS A 51 -39.92 -16.89 -11.08
CA CYS A 51 -39.47 -18.25 -10.78
C CYS A 51 -40.54 -19.01 -9.99
N SER A 52 -40.86 -20.23 -10.43
CA SER A 52 -41.85 -21.08 -9.78
C SER A 52 -41.48 -21.35 -8.32
N ALA A 53 -42.49 -21.39 -7.44
CA ALA A 53 -42.32 -21.68 -6.01
C ALA A 53 -41.24 -20.87 -5.27
N GLY A 54 -40.83 -19.70 -5.78
CA GLY A 54 -39.72 -18.92 -5.20
C GLY A 54 -38.35 -19.61 -5.32
N SER A 55 -38.19 -20.52 -6.29
CA SER A 55 -37.01 -21.37 -6.48
C SER A 55 -35.76 -20.63 -6.96
N GLY A 56 -35.90 -19.38 -7.42
CA GLY A 56 -34.83 -18.57 -8.00
C GLY A 56 -34.35 -17.44 -7.10
N THR A 57 -33.06 -17.12 -7.22
CA THR A 57 -32.40 -15.93 -6.66
C THR A 57 -31.30 -15.47 -7.61
N THR A 58 -30.75 -14.28 -7.42
CA THR A 58 -29.50 -13.88 -8.08
C THR A 58 -28.29 -14.19 -7.19
N VAL A 59 -27.13 -14.40 -7.82
CA VAL A 59 -25.82 -14.63 -7.16
C VAL A 59 -24.74 -13.75 -7.79
N SER A 60 -23.73 -13.37 -7.00
CA SER A 60 -22.54 -12.65 -7.49
C SER A 60 -21.38 -13.56 -7.90
N SER A 61 -21.52 -14.87 -7.67
CA SER A 61 -20.64 -15.91 -8.19
C SER A 61 -21.33 -17.27 -8.15
N PRO A 62 -21.27 -18.07 -9.23
CA PRO A 62 -20.65 -17.73 -10.52
C PRO A 62 -21.51 -16.79 -11.35
N VAL A 63 -20.85 -15.94 -12.16
CA VAL A 63 -21.44 -15.01 -13.12
C VAL A 63 -20.73 -15.21 -14.47
N HIS A 64 -21.42 -15.09 -15.60
CA HIS A 64 -20.81 -15.16 -16.93
C HIS A 64 -20.32 -13.79 -17.37
N ALA A 65 -21.19 -12.78 -17.28
CA ALA A 65 -20.87 -11.38 -17.52
C ALA A 65 -21.61 -10.47 -16.53
N GLY A 66 -21.09 -9.27 -16.28
CA GLY A 66 -21.71 -8.35 -15.30
C GLY A 66 -21.41 -8.72 -13.85
N THR A 67 -22.37 -8.47 -12.95
CA THR A 67 -22.22 -8.64 -11.50
C THR A 67 -23.21 -9.65 -10.90
N ALA A 68 -24.17 -10.15 -11.67
CA ALA A 68 -25.17 -11.10 -11.21
C ALA A 68 -25.46 -12.21 -12.22
N ALA A 69 -25.97 -13.34 -11.75
CA ALA A 69 -26.56 -14.38 -12.58
C ALA A 69 -27.75 -15.02 -11.85
N LEU A 70 -28.68 -15.62 -12.57
CA LEU A 70 -29.74 -16.43 -11.98
C LEU A 70 -29.15 -17.70 -11.37
N LYS A 71 -29.59 -18.07 -10.18
CA LYS A 71 -29.48 -19.40 -9.57
C LYS A 71 -30.88 -19.89 -9.23
N ALA A 72 -31.27 -21.05 -9.77
CA ALA A 72 -32.57 -21.65 -9.50
C ALA A 72 -32.42 -23.13 -9.15
N THR A 73 -33.13 -23.57 -8.10
CA THR A 73 -32.94 -24.91 -7.50
C THR A 73 -34.23 -25.74 -7.58
N PRO A 74 -34.26 -26.81 -8.40
CA PRO A 74 -35.39 -27.73 -8.43
C PRO A 74 -35.70 -28.33 -7.05
N ALA A 75 -36.99 -28.49 -6.71
CA ALA A 75 -37.41 -29.03 -5.43
C ALA A 75 -38.72 -29.81 -5.55
N GLY A 76 -38.75 -31.05 -5.07
CA GLY A 76 -39.93 -31.91 -5.16
C GLY A 76 -40.38 -32.12 -6.61
N GLN A 77 -41.60 -31.69 -6.92
CA GLN A 77 -42.20 -31.73 -8.27
C GLN A 77 -42.05 -30.41 -9.03
N ASP A 78 -41.24 -29.46 -8.54
CA ASP A 78 -40.92 -28.22 -9.21
C ASP A 78 -39.55 -28.30 -9.88
N ASN A 79 -39.47 -27.97 -11.16
CA ASN A 79 -38.23 -27.94 -11.94
C ASN A 79 -37.51 -26.58 -11.87
N ALA A 80 -37.94 -25.69 -10.96
CA ALA A 80 -37.42 -24.35 -10.77
C ALA A 80 -37.46 -23.48 -12.03
N ARG A 81 -38.60 -23.49 -12.73
CA ARG A 81 -38.76 -22.71 -13.96
C ARG A 81 -38.77 -21.22 -13.66
N CYS A 82 -37.83 -20.49 -14.27
CA CYS A 82 -37.83 -19.03 -14.31
C CYS A 82 -38.22 -18.55 -15.70
N SER A 83 -39.17 -17.61 -15.79
CA SER A 83 -39.75 -17.19 -17.06
C SER A 83 -40.00 -15.70 -17.15
N GLN A 84 -40.04 -15.20 -18.38
CA GLN A 84 -40.36 -13.82 -18.72
C GLN A 84 -41.26 -13.79 -19.97
N THR A 85 -42.27 -12.91 -19.96
CA THR A 85 -43.05 -12.63 -21.16
C THR A 85 -42.36 -11.53 -21.98
N VAL A 86 -42.08 -11.84 -23.23
CA VAL A 86 -41.36 -11.00 -24.18
C VAL A 86 -42.27 -10.61 -25.33
N ARG A 87 -42.25 -9.34 -25.74
CA ARG A 87 -42.98 -8.86 -26.92
C ARG A 87 -42.28 -9.31 -28.20
N VAL A 88 -43.08 -9.69 -29.19
CA VAL A 88 -42.63 -10.14 -30.51
C VAL A 88 -43.59 -9.63 -31.58
N LYS A 89 -43.17 -9.60 -32.84
CA LYS A 89 -44.00 -9.37 -34.02
C LYS A 89 -44.61 -10.67 -34.51
N PRO A 90 -45.88 -10.65 -34.96
CA PRO A 90 -46.48 -11.81 -35.61
C PRO A 90 -45.71 -12.25 -36.87
N GLY A 91 -45.75 -13.55 -37.17
CA GLY A 91 -45.15 -14.13 -38.38
C GLY A 91 -43.62 -13.98 -38.50
N SER A 92 -42.92 -13.65 -37.42
CA SER A 92 -41.49 -13.32 -37.42
C SER A 92 -40.63 -14.41 -36.77
N THR A 93 -39.37 -14.52 -37.21
CA THR A 93 -38.40 -15.47 -36.66
C THR A 93 -37.45 -14.79 -35.70
N TYR A 94 -37.19 -15.45 -34.57
CA TYR A 94 -36.30 -14.99 -33.51
C TYR A 94 -35.24 -16.05 -33.19
N THR A 95 -34.11 -15.59 -32.68
CA THR A 95 -33.08 -16.41 -32.02
C THR A 95 -33.17 -16.20 -30.52
N LEU A 96 -33.34 -17.29 -29.77
CA LEU A 96 -33.30 -17.33 -28.31
C LEU A 96 -31.96 -17.91 -27.87
N GLY A 97 -31.22 -17.21 -27.02
CA GLY A 97 -29.95 -17.68 -26.44
C GLY A 97 -29.85 -17.43 -24.94
N ALA A 98 -28.99 -18.16 -24.25
CA ALA A 98 -28.58 -17.89 -22.87
C ALA A 98 -27.27 -18.62 -22.56
N TRP A 99 -26.49 -18.11 -21.61
CA TRP A 99 -25.41 -18.86 -20.98
C TRP A 99 -25.95 -19.60 -19.77
N VAL A 100 -25.69 -20.90 -19.68
CA VAL A 100 -26.16 -21.75 -18.57
C VAL A 100 -25.02 -22.54 -17.95
N ARG A 101 -25.17 -22.89 -16.68
CA ARG A 101 -24.24 -23.73 -15.92
C ARG A 101 -25.01 -24.57 -14.91
N GLY A 102 -24.50 -25.73 -14.52
CA GLY A 102 -25.14 -26.59 -13.52
C GLY A 102 -25.91 -27.74 -14.14
N GLY A 103 -26.78 -28.36 -13.34
CA GLY A 103 -27.34 -29.67 -13.67
C GLY A 103 -28.58 -29.63 -14.55
N TYR A 104 -28.52 -30.26 -15.72
CA TYR A 104 -29.63 -30.40 -16.68
C TYR A 104 -30.38 -29.08 -16.94
N ALA A 105 -29.68 -28.06 -17.43
CA ALA A 105 -30.25 -26.75 -17.68
C ALA A 105 -30.94 -26.68 -19.04
N TYR A 106 -32.20 -26.22 -19.05
CA TYR A 106 -33.02 -26.02 -20.24
C TYR A 106 -33.21 -24.54 -20.53
N LEU A 107 -33.31 -24.21 -21.81
CA LEU A 107 -33.72 -22.91 -22.34
C LEU A 107 -34.83 -23.13 -23.36
N GLY A 108 -35.93 -22.42 -23.26
CA GLY A 108 -37.03 -22.57 -24.19
C GLY A 108 -37.96 -21.38 -24.27
N VAL A 109 -38.91 -21.49 -25.19
CA VAL A 109 -39.96 -20.51 -25.41
C VAL A 109 -41.28 -21.22 -25.65
N SER A 110 -42.33 -20.71 -25.01
CA SER A 110 -43.69 -21.22 -25.13
C SER A 110 -44.68 -20.13 -25.54
N GLY A 111 -45.79 -20.54 -26.14
CA GLY A 111 -46.81 -19.62 -26.63
C GLY A 111 -46.40 -18.96 -27.95
N THR A 112 -45.58 -19.61 -28.77
CA THR A 112 -45.15 -19.06 -30.06
C THR A 112 -46.32 -18.90 -31.04
N GLY A 113 -47.43 -19.61 -30.84
CA GLY A 113 -48.54 -19.70 -31.79
C GLY A 113 -48.22 -20.56 -33.03
N THR A 114 -47.06 -21.22 -33.03
CA THR A 114 -46.69 -22.29 -33.94
C THR A 114 -46.24 -23.50 -33.11
N THR A 115 -44.97 -23.88 -33.20
CA THR A 115 -44.34 -24.92 -32.40
C THR A 115 -43.49 -24.25 -31.31
N ASP A 116 -43.73 -24.63 -30.06
CA ASP A 116 -42.87 -24.25 -28.94
C ASP A 116 -41.54 -25.01 -29.02
N VAL A 117 -40.44 -24.37 -28.65
CA VAL A 117 -39.09 -24.94 -28.79
C VAL A 117 -38.31 -24.88 -27.48
N SER A 118 -37.43 -25.85 -27.28
CA SER A 118 -36.48 -25.87 -26.17
C SER A 118 -35.19 -26.57 -26.57
N THR A 119 -34.10 -26.18 -25.93
CA THR A 119 -32.78 -26.83 -26.00
C THR A 119 -32.24 -26.99 -24.59
N TRP A 120 -31.25 -27.86 -24.38
CA TRP A 120 -30.73 -28.16 -23.05
C TRP A 120 -29.29 -28.66 -23.09
N THR A 121 -28.64 -28.64 -21.93
CA THR A 121 -27.31 -29.22 -21.72
C THR A 121 -27.32 -30.10 -20.46
N PRO A 122 -26.60 -31.24 -20.45
CA PRO A 122 -26.39 -32.00 -19.22
C PRO A 122 -25.51 -31.22 -18.24
N ASP A 123 -25.22 -31.82 -17.08
CA ASP A 123 -24.41 -31.23 -16.03
C ASP A 123 -23.12 -30.58 -16.56
N SER A 124 -23.00 -29.26 -16.38
CA SER A 124 -21.82 -28.50 -16.79
C SER A 124 -21.22 -27.70 -15.63
N THR A 125 -19.93 -27.88 -15.40
CA THR A 125 -19.16 -27.12 -14.41
C THR A 125 -18.67 -25.78 -14.94
N SER A 126 -18.68 -25.57 -16.25
CA SER A 126 -18.39 -24.30 -16.93
C SER A 126 -19.64 -23.73 -17.60
N TRP A 127 -19.61 -22.44 -17.93
CA TRP A 127 -20.68 -21.81 -18.69
C TRP A 127 -20.77 -22.40 -20.10
N LYS A 128 -21.99 -22.73 -20.53
CA LYS A 128 -22.33 -23.24 -21.86
C LYS A 128 -23.40 -22.37 -22.48
N GLN A 129 -23.16 -21.93 -23.71
CA GLN A 129 -24.16 -21.18 -24.45
C GLN A 129 -25.18 -22.16 -25.05
N LEU A 130 -26.46 -21.94 -24.74
CA LEU A 130 -27.59 -22.56 -25.42
C LEU A 130 -28.17 -21.56 -26.41
N SER A 131 -28.61 -22.06 -27.56
CA SER A 131 -29.31 -21.26 -28.57
C SER A 131 -30.32 -22.11 -29.33
N THR A 132 -31.45 -21.51 -29.68
CA THR A 132 -32.49 -22.10 -30.55
C THR A 132 -33.21 -21.00 -31.33
N THR A 133 -33.97 -21.36 -32.36
CA THR A 133 -34.77 -20.42 -33.15
C THR A 133 -36.25 -20.78 -33.08
N PHE A 134 -37.11 -19.77 -33.14
CA PHE A 134 -38.56 -19.95 -33.20
C PHE A 134 -39.21 -18.96 -34.13
N THR A 135 -40.37 -19.33 -34.69
CA THR A 135 -41.18 -18.46 -35.55
C THR A 135 -42.54 -18.24 -34.91
N THR A 136 -42.95 -16.99 -34.75
CA THR A 136 -44.23 -16.64 -34.14
C THR A 136 -45.39 -16.87 -35.11
N GLY A 137 -46.56 -17.25 -34.61
CA GLY A 137 -47.81 -17.34 -35.37
C GLY A 137 -48.27 -15.98 -35.89
N SER A 138 -49.23 -15.99 -36.82
CA SER A 138 -49.73 -14.79 -37.50
C SER A 138 -50.47 -13.78 -36.61
N SER A 139 -50.81 -14.16 -35.38
CA SER A 139 -51.43 -13.28 -34.37
C SER A 139 -50.62 -13.15 -33.08
N THR A 140 -49.44 -13.78 -32.99
CA THR A 140 -48.65 -13.82 -31.76
C THR A 140 -47.88 -12.52 -31.58
N THR A 141 -48.22 -11.75 -30.55
CA THR A 141 -47.53 -10.48 -30.20
C THR A 141 -46.66 -10.58 -28.94
N SER A 142 -46.69 -11.73 -28.28
CA SER A 142 -45.88 -12.01 -27.08
C SER A 142 -45.64 -13.51 -26.93
N VAL A 143 -44.48 -13.87 -26.39
CA VAL A 143 -44.12 -15.25 -26.04
C VAL A 143 -43.59 -15.30 -24.62
N THR A 144 -43.56 -16.49 -24.02
CA THR A 144 -42.92 -16.69 -22.71
C THR A 144 -41.61 -17.44 -22.91
N VAL A 145 -40.49 -16.74 -22.70
CA VAL A 145 -39.17 -17.38 -22.63
C VAL A 145 -38.94 -17.92 -21.22
N TYR A 146 -38.17 -19.00 -21.11
CA TYR A 146 -37.94 -19.64 -19.84
C TYR A 146 -36.63 -20.41 -19.78
N THR A 147 -36.14 -20.57 -18.55
CA THR A 147 -35.15 -21.58 -18.18
C THR A 147 -35.73 -22.49 -17.12
N HIS A 148 -35.24 -23.73 -17.01
CA HIS A 148 -35.55 -24.62 -15.89
C HIS A 148 -34.45 -25.68 -15.72
N GLY A 149 -34.40 -26.30 -14.55
CA GLY A 149 -33.55 -27.44 -14.28
C GLY A 149 -34.28 -28.76 -14.51
N TRP A 150 -33.78 -29.83 -13.92
CA TRP A 150 -34.44 -31.13 -13.88
C TRP A 150 -34.80 -31.55 -12.45
N TYR A 151 -35.91 -32.27 -12.30
CA TYR A 151 -36.41 -32.70 -11.00
C TYR A 151 -35.35 -33.44 -10.19
N GLY A 152 -35.21 -33.05 -8.91
CA GLY A 152 -34.26 -33.65 -7.98
C GLY A 152 -32.78 -33.37 -8.26
N GLN A 153 -32.45 -32.49 -9.22
CA GLN A 153 -31.08 -32.09 -9.50
C GLN A 153 -30.62 -30.89 -8.67
N ALA A 154 -29.30 -30.69 -8.66
CA ALA A 154 -28.69 -29.50 -8.08
C ALA A 154 -29.12 -28.22 -8.82
N ALA A 155 -28.83 -27.07 -8.21
CA ALA A 155 -29.14 -25.77 -8.80
C ALA A 155 -28.52 -25.60 -10.20
N TYR A 156 -29.27 -24.99 -11.11
CA TYR A 156 -28.76 -24.48 -12.36
C TYR A 156 -28.59 -22.96 -12.26
N TYR A 157 -27.76 -22.44 -13.15
CA TYR A 157 -27.48 -21.03 -13.31
C TYR A 157 -27.77 -20.62 -14.75
N ALA A 158 -28.30 -19.42 -14.93
CA ALA A 158 -28.49 -18.82 -16.24
C ALA A 158 -28.05 -17.36 -16.22
N ASP A 159 -27.53 -16.89 -17.34
CA ASP A 159 -27.02 -15.54 -17.51
C ASP A 159 -27.14 -15.12 -18.98
N ASP A 160 -27.12 -13.82 -19.23
CA ASP A 160 -27.11 -13.22 -20.57
C ASP A 160 -28.19 -13.79 -21.52
N VAL A 161 -29.45 -13.84 -21.07
CA VAL A 161 -30.57 -14.32 -21.90
C VAL A 161 -30.84 -13.35 -23.05
N SER A 162 -30.90 -13.86 -24.28
CA SER A 162 -31.12 -13.04 -25.47
C SER A 162 -32.30 -13.53 -26.32
N VAL A 163 -33.08 -12.57 -26.83
CA VAL A 163 -34.15 -12.78 -27.80
C VAL A 163 -33.97 -11.75 -28.91
N PHE A 164 -33.38 -12.15 -30.02
CA PHE A 164 -33.09 -11.27 -31.15
C PHE A 164 -33.99 -11.60 -32.34
N GLY A 165 -34.53 -10.57 -33.01
CA GLY A 165 -35.41 -10.71 -34.17
C GLY A 165 -35.72 -9.34 -34.81
N PRO A 166 -36.64 -9.28 -35.77
CA PRO A 166 -36.82 -8.13 -36.68
C PRO A 166 -37.42 -6.86 -36.04
N ASP A 167 -37.47 -6.77 -34.71
CA ASP A 167 -38.22 -5.76 -33.97
C ASP A 167 -37.39 -4.55 -33.57
N GLY A 168 -36.06 -4.68 -33.54
CA GLY A 168 -35.20 -3.61 -33.03
C GLY A 168 -35.52 -3.22 -31.57
N GLY A 169 -36.18 -4.10 -30.79
CA GLY A 169 -36.31 -3.99 -29.33
C GLY A 169 -37.58 -3.33 -28.79
N GLY A 170 -38.51 -4.15 -28.28
CA GLY A 170 -39.53 -3.74 -27.31
C GLY A 170 -39.06 -3.82 -25.84
N GLY A 171 -37.80 -4.19 -25.63
CA GLY A 171 -37.11 -4.17 -24.35
C GLY A 171 -35.96 -3.16 -24.41
N THR A 172 -36.20 -1.92 -23.99
CA THR A 172 -35.11 -1.20 -23.35
C THR A 172 -34.95 -1.89 -22.00
N ASP A 173 -33.83 -2.58 -21.78
CA ASP A 173 -33.40 -2.88 -20.42
C ASP A 173 -33.59 -1.60 -19.61
N PRO A 174 -34.20 -1.64 -18.40
CA PRO A 174 -34.03 -0.50 -17.52
C PRO A 174 -32.51 -0.32 -17.40
N GLY A 175 -31.99 0.78 -17.93
CA GLY A 175 -30.61 1.15 -17.72
C GLY A 175 -30.32 1.10 -16.22
N PRO A 176 -29.05 0.93 -15.80
CA PRO A 176 -28.73 0.80 -14.38
C PRO A 176 -29.51 1.84 -13.59
N ALA A 177 -30.19 1.46 -12.51
CA ALA A 177 -30.84 2.47 -11.69
C ALA A 177 -29.75 3.31 -11.02
N ILE A 178 -30.02 4.60 -10.78
CA ILE A 178 -29.13 5.40 -9.93
C ILE A 178 -29.01 4.65 -8.59
N PRO A 179 -27.78 4.40 -8.08
CA PRO A 179 -27.61 3.63 -6.86
C PRO A 179 -28.32 4.28 -5.67
N ALA A 180 -28.53 3.51 -4.60
CA ALA A 180 -28.98 4.09 -3.33
C ALA A 180 -27.89 4.97 -2.68
N ALA A 181 -28.28 5.81 -1.72
CA ALA A 181 -27.31 6.53 -0.89
C ALA A 181 -26.48 5.53 -0.08
N PRO A 182 -25.14 5.68 0.00
CA PRO A 182 -24.30 4.86 0.87
C PRO A 182 -24.75 4.93 2.34
N SER A 183 -24.71 3.78 3.01
CA SER A 183 -24.99 3.65 4.45
C SER A 183 -23.74 3.22 5.22
N GLY A 184 -23.77 3.38 6.54
CA GLY A 184 -22.67 2.95 7.40
C GLY A 184 -21.37 3.74 7.23
N LEU A 185 -21.45 4.96 6.67
CA LEU A 185 -20.28 5.83 6.62
C LEU A 185 -19.77 6.09 8.05
N ASN A 186 -18.49 5.83 8.29
CA ASN A 186 -17.83 6.12 9.55
C ASN A 186 -16.40 6.61 9.34
N VAL A 187 -15.89 7.33 10.33
CA VAL A 187 -14.46 7.64 10.43
C VAL A 187 -13.74 6.39 10.95
N SER A 188 -12.79 5.88 10.18
CA SER A 188 -11.98 4.71 10.52
C SER A 188 -10.60 5.06 11.07
N GLY A 189 -10.15 6.32 10.90
CA GLY A 189 -8.92 6.83 11.47
C GLY A 189 -8.74 8.32 11.24
N THR A 190 -7.97 8.98 12.09
CA THR A 190 -7.62 10.40 11.99
C THR A 190 -6.14 10.59 12.26
N THR A 191 -5.51 11.49 11.50
CA THR A 191 -4.18 12.05 11.80
C THR A 191 -4.30 13.56 12.00
N SER A 192 -3.18 14.27 12.17
CA SER A 192 -3.17 15.73 12.19
C SER A 192 -3.46 16.35 10.81
N SER A 193 -3.37 15.59 9.71
CA SER A 193 -3.55 16.12 8.35
C SER A 193 -4.39 15.26 7.42
N SER A 194 -5.01 14.19 7.94
CA SER A 194 -5.86 13.30 7.17
C SER A 194 -6.98 12.68 8.00
N VAL A 195 -8.04 12.27 7.30
CA VAL A 195 -9.16 11.48 7.84
C VAL A 195 -9.40 10.29 6.91
N SER A 196 -9.44 9.10 7.48
CA SER A 196 -9.81 7.85 6.80
C SER A 196 -11.28 7.53 7.05
N LEU A 197 -11.98 7.13 6.00
CA LEU A 197 -13.41 6.85 5.96
C LEU A 197 -13.65 5.43 5.44
N ALA A 198 -14.68 4.78 5.95
CA ALA A 198 -15.19 3.50 5.45
C ALA A 198 -16.72 3.54 5.39
N TRP A 199 -17.33 2.75 4.49
CA TRP A 199 -18.78 2.64 4.35
C TRP A 199 -19.19 1.26 3.81
N ASN A 200 -20.49 0.97 3.79
CA ASN A 200 -21.03 -0.27 3.22
C ASN A 200 -21.09 -0.20 1.69
N ALA A 201 -20.84 -1.33 1.03
CA ALA A 201 -21.05 -1.44 -0.42
C ALA A 201 -22.52 -1.20 -0.80
N VAL A 202 -22.76 -0.46 -1.88
CA VAL A 202 -24.07 -0.18 -2.45
C VAL A 202 -24.26 -1.05 -3.70
N SER A 203 -25.37 -1.79 -3.76
CA SER A 203 -25.73 -2.59 -4.94
C SER A 203 -25.86 -1.69 -6.18
N GLY A 204 -25.31 -2.13 -7.31
CA GLY A 204 -25.32 -1.39 -8.58
C GLY A 204 -24.33 -0.23 -8.67
N ALA A 205 -23.52 0.04 -7.64
CA ALA A 205 -22.47 1.06 -7.69
C ALA A 205 -21.18 0.52 -8.32
N THR A 206 -20.58 1.28 -9.24
CA THR A 206 -19.25 0.98 -9.82
C THR A 206 -18.14 1.86 -9.25
N GLY A 207 -18.51 2.85 -8.42
CA GLY A 207 -17.58 3.68 -7.67
C GLY A 207 -18.30 4.56 -6.64
N TYR A 208 -17.52 5.38 -5.95
CA TYR A 208 -18.00 6.29 -4.90
C TYR A 208 -17.30 7.64 -5.02
N THR A 209 -18.03 8.70 -4.74
CA THR A 209 -17.47 10.05 -4.64
C THR A 209 -17.53 10.52 -3.18
N VAL A 210 -16.40 11.01 -2.67
CA VAL A 210 -16.27 11.54 -1.31
C VAL A 210 -16.34 13.06 -1.34
N TYR A 211 -17.13 13.61 -0.43
CA TYR A 211 -17.33 15.03 -0.22
C TYR A 211 -16.77 15.45 1.13
N ARG A 212 -16.06 16.58 1.16
CA ARG A 212 -15.62 17.29 2.37
C ARG A 212 -16.28 18.67 2.38
N ASP A 213 -17.05 18.95 3.43
CA ASP A 213 -17.80 20.22 3.60
C ASP A 213 -18.62 20.58 2.34
N GLY A 214 -19.28 19.58 1.76
CA GLY A 214 -20.09 19.71 0.56
C GLY A 214 -19.32 19.74 -0.77
N THR A 215 -17.98 19.80 -0.75
CA THR A 215 -17.14 19.83 -1.94
C THR A 215 -16.58 18.45 -2.28
N LYS A 216 -16.61 18.06 -3.56
CA LYS A 216 -16.01 16.80 -4.03
C LYS A 216 -14.49 16.83 -3.84
N VAL A 217 -13.94 15.84 -3.14
CA VAL A 217 -12.49 15.77 -2.83
C VAL A 217 -11.79 14.56 -3.43
N THR A 218 -12.48 13.44 -3.61
CA THR A 218 -11.90 12.26 -4.26
C THR A 218 -12.99 11.32 -4.79
N ALA A 219 -12.61 10.42 -5.69
CA ALA A 219 -13.45 9.32 -6.18
C ALA A 219 -12.67 8.01 -6.12
N VAL A 220 -13.32 6.94 -5.68
CA VAL A 220 -12.71 5.62 -5.44
C VAL A 220 -13.63 4.51 -5.94
N THR A 221 -13.09 3.34 -6.27
CA THR A 221 -13.87 2.15 -6.65
C THR A 221 -14.17 1.22 -5.48
N GLY A 222 -13.38 1.32 -4.40
CA GLY A 222 -13.59 0.57 -3.16
C GLY A 222 -14.49 1.29 -2.14
N THR A 223 -14.75 0.64 -1.01
CA THR A 223 -15.63 1.15 0.06
C THR A 223 -14.90 1.91 1.18
N SER A 224 -13.75 2.50 0.86
CA SER A 224 -12.97 3.30 1.78
C SER A 224 -12.17 4.38 1.04
N ALA A 225 -11.85 5.46 1.73
CA ALA A 225 -11.02 6.54 1.22
C ALA A 225 -10.26 7.24 2.35
N THR A 226 -9.12 7.85 2.02
CA THR A 226 -8.40 8.75 2.94
C THR A 226 -8.33 10.13 2.30
N VAL A 227 -8.83 11.14 3.02
CA VAL A 227 -8.76 12.55 2.62
C VAL A 227 -7.56 13.17 3.33
N THR A 228 -6.59 13.67 2.55
CA THR A 228 -5.32 14.24 3.04
C THR A 228 -5.29 15.76 2.87
N GLY A 229 -4.20 16.40 3.34
CA GLY A 229 -4.00 17.85 3.20
C GLY A 229 -4.94 18.69 4.08
N LEU A 230 -5.43 18.11 5.17
CA LEU A 230 -6.33 18.76 6.10
C LEU A 230 -5.53 19.58 7.13
N ALA A 231 -6.08 20.72 7.55
CA ALA A 231 -5.58 21.44 8.71
C ALA A 231 -5.80 20.62 9.99
N ALA A 232 -4.85 20.68 10.91
CA ALA A 232 -4.91 19.99 12.20
C ALA A 232 -5.93 20.62 13.15
N SER A 233 -6.35 19.87 14.18
CA SER A 233 -7.37 20.30 15.15
C SER A 233 -8.67 20.83 14.52
N THR A 234 -9.00 20.37 13.33
CA THR A 234 -10.10 20.91 12.55
C THR A 234 -11.12 19.82 12.28
N SER A 235 -12.37 20.09 12.61
CA SER A 235 -13.49 19.21 12.29
C SER A 235 -13.92 19.44 10.84
N TYR A 236 -14.01 18.35 10.09
CA TYR A 236 -14.51 18.33 8.72
C TYR A 236 -15.77 17.46 8.66
N SER A 237 -16.74 17.87 7.85
CA SER A 237 -17.90 17.06 7.53
C SER A 237 -17.65 16.22 6.29
N PHE A 238 -17.87 14.92 6.37
CA PHE A 238 -17.72 13.99 5.25
C PHE A 238 -19.03 13.32 4.89
N GLN A 239 -19.27 13.20 3.59
CA GLN A 239 -20.40 12.50 2.98
C GLN A 239 -19.89 11.71 1.78
N VAL A 240 -20.58 10.63 1.44
CA VAL A 240 -20.23 9.78 0.30
C VAL A 240 -21.46 9.55 -0.56
N THR A 241 -21.28 9.52 -1.89
CA THR A 241 -22.28 9.06 -2.86
C THR A 241 -21.77 7.81 -3.55
N ALA A 242 -22.70 7.02 -4.07
CA ALA A 242 -22.42 5.90 -4.96
C ALA A 242 -22.64 6.36 -6.41
N THR A 243 -21.79 5.91 -7.33
CA THR A 243 -21.83 6.28 -8.75
C THR A 243 -21.89 5.05 -9.61
N ASN A 244 -22.64 5.12 -10.71
CA ASN A 244 -22.58 4.18 -11.82
C ASN A 244 -22.83 4.88 -13.16
N ALA A 245 -23.02 4.11 -14.23
CA ALA A 245 -23.27 4.66 -15.56
C ALA A 245 -24.58 5.46 -15.68
N ALA A 246 -25.55 5.28 -14.78
CA ALA A 246 -26.80 6.03 -14.78
C ALA A 246 -26.78 7.30 -13.94
N GLY A 247 -25.79 7.47 -13.08
CA GLY A 247 -25.56 8.70 -12.36
C GLY A 247 -25.03 8.51 -10.95
N GLU A 248 -25.16 9.57 -10.17
CA GLU A 248 -24.68 9.67 -8.79
C GLU A 248 -25.88 9.68 -7.83
N SER A 249 -25.78 8.88 -6.78
CA SER A 249 -26.83 8.76 -5.77
C SER A 249 -26.93 9.98 -4.86
N PRO A 250 -28.00 10.10 -4.06
CA PRO A 250 -28.03 11.06 -2.95
C PRO A 250 -26.86 10.82 -1.99
N LYS A 251 -26.39 11.91 -1.34
CA LYS A 251 -25.32 11.83 -0.33
C LYS A 251 -25.77 10.99 0.87
N SER A 252 -24.84 10.24 1.45
CA SER A 252 -25.01 9.55 2.74
C SER A 252 -25.35 10.53 3.87
N ALA A 253 -25.74 9.99 5.03
CA ALA A 253 -25.66 10.75 6.27
C ALA A 253 -24.22 11.27 6.47
N ALA A 254 -24.10 12.50 6.96
CA ALA A 254 -22.80 13.12 7.20
C ALA A 254 -22.15 12.53 8.46
N VAL A 255 -20.83 12.35 8.41
CA VAL A 255 -20.01 12.08 9.60
C VAL A 255 -19.02 13.21 9.80
N THR A 256 -18.69 13.47 11.06
CA THR A 256 -17.65 14.44 11.41
C THR A 256 -16.36 13.71 11.72
N GLY A 257 -15.30 14.05 10.98
CA GLY A 257 -13.94 13.66 11.31
C GLY A 257 -13.15 14.85 11.81
N THR A 258 -12.66 14.79 13.04
CA THR A 258 -11.79 15.83 13.59
C THR A 258 -10.35 15.38 13.43
N THR A 259 -9.57 16.12 12.65
CA THR A 259 -8.13 15.88 12.61
C THR A 259 -7.57 16.03 14.01
N ASN A 260 -6.64 15.16 14.36
CA ASN A 260 -5.99 15.22 15.66
C ASN A 260 -5.37 16.61 15.81
N LYS A 261 -5.12 17.01 17.06
CA LYS A 261 -4.10 18.05 17.25
C LYS A 261 -2.89 17.69 16.40
N PRO A 262 -2.13 18.68 15.88
CA PRO A 262 -0.75 18.39 15.60
C PRO A 262 -0.29 17.62 16.83
N ASN A 263 0.40 16.49 16.67
CA ASN A 263 1.27 16.11 17.76
C ASN A 263 2.07 17.40 17.96
N GLY A 264 1.75 18.18 19.02
CA GLY A 264 2.64 19.23 19.45
C GLY A 264 3.96 18.50 19.53
N PRO A 265 5.05 19.02 18.93
CA PRO A 265 6.28 18.27 18.86
C PRO A 265 6.52 17.78 20.28
N GLY A 266 6.32 16.48 20.56
CA GLY A 266 6.79 15.93 21.81
C GLY A 266 8.24 16.35 21.79
N PRO A 267 8.69 17.11 22.80
CA PRO A 267 9.74 18.12 22.70
C PRO A 267 10.75 17.73 21.62
N SER A 268 10.85 18.57 20.59
CA SER A 268 11.65 18.29 19.40
C SER A 268 13.00 17.73 19.83
N LEU A 269 13.44 16.64 19.18
CA LEU A 269 14.75 16.06 19.44
C LEU A 269 15.79 17.19 19.50
N PRO A 270 16.66 17.23 20.53
CA PRO A 270 17.69 18.25 20.62
C PRO A 270 18.49 18.36 19.34
N LYS A 271 18.92 19.58 18.99
CA LYS A 271 19.78 19.83 17.81
C LYS A 271 20.98 18.88 17.82
N HIS A 272 21.61 18.74 18.99
CA HIS A 272 22.66 17.78 19.24
C HIS A 272 22.17 16.70 20.20
N ALA A 273 22.21 15.44 19.75
CA ALA A 273 21.61 14.32 20.45
C ALA A 273 22.63 13.23 20.75
N LEU A 274 22.46 12.60 21.91
CA LEU A 274 23.15 11.36 22.27
C LEU A 274 22.19 10.17 22.11
N THR A 275 22.52 9.23 21.23
CA THR A 275 21.78 7.96 21.08
C THR A 275 22.43 6.87 21.93
N GLY A 276 21.65 6.06 22.64
CA GLY A 276 22.14 4.89 23.37
C GLY A 276 21.30 3.66 23.07
N TYR A 277 21.93 2.53 22.77
CA TYR A 277 21.24 1.26 22.69
C TYR A 277 20.96 0.73 24.10
N TRP A 278 19.70 0.43 24.39
CA TRP A 278 19.27 -0.24 25.63
C TRP A 278 18.99 -1.71 25.32
N GLN A 279 19.58 -2.61 26.09
CA GLN A 279 19.52 -4.05 25.83
C GLN A 279 18.25 -4.67 26.43
N ASN A 280 17.42 -5.28 25.58
CA ASN A 280 16.29 -6.12 25.95
C ASN A 280 16.73 -7.57 26.28
N PHE A 281 17.93 -7.73 26.83
CA PHE A 281 18.54 -9.00 27.14
C PHE A 281 19.73 -8.80 28.08
N ASP A 282 20.11 -9.85 28.80
CA ASP A 282 21.32 -9.89 29.61
C ASP A 282 22.49 -10.54 28.83
N ASN A 283 23.60 -9.80 28.70
CA ASN A 283 24.86 -10.25 28.11
C ASN A 283 26.05 -10.10 29.08
N GLY A 284 25.79 -9.92 30.38
CA GLY A 284 26.79 -9.67 31.42
C GLY A 284 27.14 -8.19 31.64
N ALA A 285 26.53 -7.27 30.89
CA ALA A 285 26.51 -5.85 31.22
C ALA A 285 25.55 -5.57 32.38
N THR A 286 25.50 -4.32 32.87
CA THR A 286 24.52 -3.94 33.88
C THR A 286 23.11 -4.01 33.28
N VAL A 287 22.25 -4.87 33.82
CA VAL A 287 20.81 -4.89 33.53
C VAL A 287 20.20 -3.56 33.93
N GLN A 288 19.33 -3.01 33.08
CA GLN A 288 18.69 -1.71 33.30
C GLN A 288 17.22 -1.80 32.94
N ARG A 289 16.36 -1.09 33.70
CA ARG A 289 15.05 -0.68 33.20
C ARG A 289 15.20 0.54 32.31
N ILE A 290 14.14 0.88 31.57
CA ILE A 290 14.14 2.12 30.77
C ILE A 290 14.25 3.34 31.69
N SER A 291 13.67 3.30 32.89
CA SER A 291 13.82 4.37 33.89
C SER A 291 15.27 4.70 34.23
N ASP A 292 16.14 3.69 34.25
CA ASP A 292 17.52 3.77 34.76
C ASP A 292 18.50 4.38 33.75
N VAL A 293 18.08 4.48 32.48
CA VAL A 293 18.91 5.05 31.41
C VAL A 293 19.28 6.51 31.75
N PRO A 294 20.58 6.88 31.74
CA PRO A 294 21.02 8.23 32.09
C PRO A 294 20.31 9.34 31.30
N SER A 295 20.08 10.48 31.95
CA SER A 295 19.38 11.63 31.33
C SER A 295 20.14 12.27 30.16
N HIS A 296 21.42 11.95 30.00
CA HIS A 296 22.24 12.37 28.86
C HIS A 296 21.78 11.77 27.54
N TYR A 297 21.10 10.62 27.55
CA TYR A 297 20.58 9.99 26.33
C TYR A 297 19.29 10.66 25.87
N ASP A 298 19.29 11.13 24.63
CA ASP A 298 18.17 11.80 23.97
C ASP A 298 17.35 10.86 23.10
N ILE A 299 18.01 9.83 22.55
CA ILE A 299 17.37 8.72 21.84
C ILE A 299 17.78 7.42 22.52
N ILE A 300 16.81 6.62 22.94
CA ILE A 300 17.00 5.29 23.50
C ILE A 300 16.55 4.29 22.44
N ALA A 301 17.49 3.55 21.86
CA ALA A 301 17.22 2.50 20.88
C ALA A 301 17.06 1.16 21.59
N VAL A 302 15.85 0.61 21.62
CA VAL A 302 15.54 -0.67 22.27
C VAL A 302 16.03 -1.81 21.39
N ALA A 303 17.02 -2.56 21.89
CA ALA A 303 17.73 -3.60 21.17
C ALA A 303 17.26 -4.99 21.62
N PHE A 304 16.55 -5.79 20.82
CA PHE A 304 16.10 -5.55 19.45
C PHE A 304 14.67 -6.10 19.28
N ALA A 305 14.04 -5.77 18.16
CA ALA A 305 12.91 -6.54 17.64
C ALA A 305 13.41 -7.87 17.04
N ASP A 306 12.57 -8.90 17.14
CA ASP A 306 12.86 -10.24 16.65
C ASP A 306 12.27 -10.44 15.25
N ALA A 307 12.95 -11.22 14.42
CA ALA A 307 12.37 -11.73 13.18
C ALA A 307 11.27 -12.76 13.49
N THR A 308 10.25 -12.81 12.64
CA THR A 308 9.19 -13.82 12.73
C THR A 308 9.32 -14.88 11.62
N GLY A 309 8.44 -15.89 11.64
CA GLY A 309 8.33 -16.84 10.52
C GLY A 309 7.80 -16.22 9.22
N THR A 310 7.30 -14.99 9.25
CA THR A 310 6.82 -14.25 8.07
C THR A 310 7.94 -13.34 7.54
N PRO A 311 8.37 -13.48 6.27
CA PRO A 311 9.43 -12.63 5.71
C PRO A 311 9.16 -11.13 5.87
N GLY A 312 10.17 -10.41 6.33
CA GLY A 312 10.12 -8.97 6.64
C GLY A 312 9.39 -8.59 7.93
N ALA A 313 8.53 -9.45 8.48
CA ALA A 313 7.79 -9.11 9.69
C ALA A 313 8.64 -9.26 10.96
N VAL A 314 8.43 -8.33 11.89
CA VAL A 314 9.06 -8.30 13.21
C VAL A 314 8.06 -8.46 14.35
N SER A 315 8.54 -8.91 15.50
CA SER A 315 7.83 -8.84 16.77
C SER A 315 8.75 -8.26 17.85
N PHE A 316 8.19 -7.89 19.00
CA PHE A 316 8.99 -7.50 20.15
C PHE A 316 8.39 -8.10 21.41
N THR A 317 9.23 -8.83 22.14
CA THR A 317 8.90 -9.42 23.44
C THR A 317 9.89 -8.89 24.47
N LEU A 318 9.41 -8.20 25.49
CA LEU A 318 10.25 -7.77 26.61
C LEU A 318 10.84 -8.99 27.31
N ASP A 319 12.16 -9.03 27.51
CA ASP A 319 12.83 -10.12 28.25
C ASP A 319 12.64 -9.96 29.76
N SER A 320 11.40 -10.10 30.23
CA SER A 320 11.10 -9.93 31.66
C SER A 320 11.89 -10.88 32.54
N ALA A 321 12.28 -12.06 32.06
CA ALA A 321 13.02 -13.04 32.84
C ALA A 321 14.50 -12.66 32.99
N GLY A 322 15.16 -12.26 31.89
CA GLY A 322 16.54 -11.80 31.91
C GLY A 322 16.71 -10.39 32.50
N LEU A 323 15.63 -9.62 32.62
CA LEU A 323 15.64 -8.25 33.14
C LEU A 323 15.00 -8.15 34.54
N ASP A 324 15.32 -9.08 35.44
CA ASP A 324 14.93 -9.06 36.87
C ASP A 324 13.42 -8.85 37.12
N GLY A 325 12.58 -9.51 36.32
CA GLY A 325 11.12 -9.44 36.45
C GLY A 325 10.49 -8.15 35.93
N TYR A 326 11.21 -7.38 35.09
CA TYR A 326 10.72 -6.14 34.51
C TYR A 326 9.47 -6.36 33.64
N THR A 327 8.32 -5.86 34.08
CA THR A 327 7.03 -6.15 33.44
C THR A 327 6.76 -5.24 32.24
N VAL A 328 5.92 -5.72 31.31
CA VAL A 328 5.50 -4.94 30.13
C VAL A 328 4.79 -3.63 30.51
N ASP A 329 3.98 -3.65 31.57
CA ASP A 329 3.27 -2.45 32.02
C ASP A 329 4.24 -1.39 32.56
N GLN A 330 5.23 -1.82 33.35
CA GLN A 330 6.27 -0.92 33.84
C GLN A 330 7.13 -0.42 32.67
N PHE A 331 7.49 -1.29 31.72
CA PHE A 331 8.21 -0.88 30.52
C PHE A 331 7.50 0.22 29.74
N LYS A 332 6.20 0.03 29.46
CA LYS A 332 5.40 1.07 28.79
C LYS A 332 5.29 2.35 29.62
N ALA A 333 5.24 2.25 30.96
CA ALA A 333 5.23 3.42 31.84
C ALA A 333 6.56 4.18 31.78
N ASP A 334 7.68 3.48 31.79
CA ASP A 334 9.02 4.08 31.73
C ASP A 334 9.27 4.72 30.36
N VAL A 335 8.84 4.10 29.27
CA VAL A 335 8.85 4.70 27.91
C VAL A 335 8.12 6.04 27.92
N ARG A 336 6.88 6.07 28.45
CA ARG A 336 6.11 7.31 28.56
C ARG A 336 6.79 8.36 29.45
N ALA A 337 7.43 7.94 30.53
CA ALA A 337 8.16 8.85 31.42
C ALA A 337 9.39 9.48 30.72
N LYS A 338 10.15 8.70 29.96
CA LYS A 338 11.26 9.21 29.14
C LYS A 338 10.76 10.18 28.07
N GLN A 339 9.65 9.86 27.40
CA GLN A 339 9.01 10.76 26.43
C GLN A 339 8.51 12.06 27.07
N ALA A 340 7.94 12.00 28.26
CA ALA A 340 7.54 13.18 29.02
C ALA A 340 8.75 14.05 29.44
N ALA A 341 9.91 13.42 29.69
CA ALA A 341 11.19 14.11 29.90
C ALA A 341 11.89 14.53 28.59
N GLY A 342 11.19 14.36 27.46
CA GLY A 342 11.60 14.79 26.14
C GLY A 342 12.62 13.92 25.42
N LYS A 343 12.76 12.68 25.85
CA LYS A 343 13.58 11.68 25.19
C LYS A 343 12.75 10.98 24.11
N LYS A 344 13.41 10.37 23.13
CA LYS A 344 12.79 9.51 22.13
C LYS A 344 13.13 8.06 22.43
N VAL A 345 12.16 7.18 22.32
CA VAL A 345 12.39 5.73 22.44
C VAL A 345 12.00 5.08 21.13
N VAL A 346 12.96 4.47 20.45
CA VAL A 346 12.77 3.79 19.16
C VAL A 346 12.99 2.29 19.32
N ILE A 347 12.33 1.48 18.51
CA ILE A 347 12.63 0.05 18.41
C ILE A 347 13.73 -0.16 17.38
N SER A 348 14.82 -0.85 17.75
CA SER A 348 15.86 -1.22 16.79
C SER A 348 15.57 -2.58 16.17
N VAL A 349 15.76 -2.70 14.86
CA VAL A 349 15.60 -3.96 14.12
C VAL A 349 16.94 -4.38 13.54
N GLY A 350 17.44 -5.54 13.97
CA GLY A 350 18.68 -6.12 13.49
C GLY A 350 19.55 -6.66 14.61
N GLY A 351 20.76 -6.11 14.74
CA GLY A 351 21.82 -6.60 15.61
C GLY A 351 22.55 -7.82 15.02
N GLU A 352 23.69 -8.17 15.63
CA GLU A 352 24.58 -9.26 15.19
C GLU A 352 23.85 -10.60 14.91
N ARG A 353 22.79 -10.89 15.67
CA ARG A 353 22.00 -12.13 15.55
C ARG A 353 20.66 -11.94 14.83
N GLY A 354 20.37 -10.74 14.34
CA GLY A 354 19.16 -10.41 13.61
C GLY A 354 19.08 -11.13 12.27
N THR A 355 17.89 -11.63 11.92
CA THR A 355 17.65 -12.39 10.68
C THR A 355 16.55 -11.79 9.82
N VAL A 356 16.10 -10.57 10.15
CA VAL A 356 15.09 -9.85 9.36
C VAL A 356 15.63 -9.61 7.96
N THR A 357 14.82 -9.94 6.95
CA THR A 357 15.16 -9.78 5.54
C THR A 357 14.02 -9.05 4.84
N VAL A 358 14.34 -7.95 4.16
CA VAL A 358 13.39 -7.14 3.39
C VAL A 358 13.90 -7.07 1.95
N ASN A 359 13.45 -7.99 1.10
CA ASN A 359 14.04 -8.24 -0.22
C ASN A 359 13.00 -8.39 -1.35
N ASP A 360 11.72 -8.18 -1.06
CA ASP A 360 10.64 -8.08 -2.04
C ASP A 360 9.53 -7.13 -1.53
N ALA A 361 8.52 -6.88 -2.37
CA ALA A 361 7.43 -5.96 -2.02
C ALA A 361 6.56 -6.46 -0.85
N ALA A 362 6.43 -7.78 -0.69
CA ALA A 362 5.61 -8.38 0.36
C ALA A 362 6.31 -8.26 1.73
N SER A 363 7.59 -8.62 1.80
CA SER A 363 8.43 -8.44 2.98
C SER A 363 8.57 -6.96 3.36
N ALA A 364 8.61 -6.04 2.40
CA ALA A 364 8.57 -4.60 2.67
C ALA A 364 7.26 -4.14 3.32
N ALA A 365 6.12 -4.64 2.85
CA ALA A 365 4.81 -4.36 3.46
C ALA A 365 4.72 -4.96 4.87
N ASN A 366 5.11 -6.23 5.02
CA ASN A 366 5.14 -6.93 6.30
C ASN A 366 6.02 -6.21 7.33
N PHE A 367 7.19 -5.74 6.92
CA PHE A 367 8.08 -4.93 7.77
C PHE A 367 7.39 -3.67 8.26
N ALA A 368 6.83 -2.87 7.34
CA ALA A 368 6.17 -1.63 7.69
C ALA A 368 4.96 -1.84 8.62
N ASP A 369 4.13 -2.85 8.35
CA ASP A 369 2.94 -3.16 9.14
C ASP A 369 3.29 -3.66 10.54
N SER A 370 4.26 -4.58 10.64
CA SER A 370 4.65 -5.19 11.91
C SER A 370 5.44 -4.22 12.80
N VAL A 371 6.38 -3.44 12.25
CA VAL A 371 7.09 -2.38 12.98
C VAL A 371 6.09 -1.35 13.50
N TYR A 372 5.15 -0.90 12.66
CA TYR A 372 4.12 0.04 13.10
C TYR A 372 3.24 -0.55 14.22
N SER A 373 2.88 -1.84 14.13
CA SER A 373 2.14 -2.53 15.19
C SER A 373 2.91 -2.57 16.52
N VAL A 374 4.21 -2.89 16.49
CA VAL A 374 5.09 -2.85 17.66
C VAL A 374 5.16 -1.44 18.24
N MET A 375 5.37 -0.42 17.40
CA MET A 375 5.39 0.99 17.82
C MET A 375 4.09 1.38 18.53
N ARG A 376 2.93 1.02 17.97
CA ARG A 376 1.62 1.33 18.58
C ARG A 376 1.39 0.58 19.89
N THR A 377 1.90 -0.64 20.01
CA THR A 377 1.73 -1.49 21.19
C THR A 377 2.52 -0.97 22.39
N TYR A 378 3.77 -0.54 22.16
CA TYR A 378 4.70 -0.14 23.21
C TYR A 378 4.87 1.38 23.36
N GLY A 379 4.35 2.14 22.40
CA GLY A 379 4.42 3.60 22.40
C GLY A 379 5.75 4.15 21.88
N PHE A 380 6.46 3.44 21.00
CA PHE A 380 7.73 3.92 20.44
C PHE A 380 7.54 5.11 19.48
N ASP A 381 8.50 6.04 19.50
CA ASP A 381 8.56 7.22 18.63
C ASP A 381 8.99 6.89 17.19
N GLY A 382 9.53 5.70 16.95
CA GLY A 382 9.96 5.26 15.64
C GLY A 382 10.83 4.02 15.65
N VAL A 383 11.70 3.91 14.65
CA VAL A 383 12.48 2.71 14.35
C VAL A 383 13.94 3.06 14.08
N ASP A 384 14.83 2.17 14.51
CA ASP A 384 16.24 2.14 14.16
C ASP A 384 16.53 0.93 13.25
N ILE A 385 17.30 1.13 12.17
CA ILE A 385 17.66 0.08 11.21
C ILE A 385 19.11 -0.33 11.43
N ASP A 386 19.30 -1.55 11.92
CA ASP A 386 20.58 -2.12 12.34
C ASP A 386 20.79 -3.55 11.76
N LEU A 387 20.33 -3.78 10.52
CA LEU A 387 20.44 -5.08 9.84
C LEU A 387 21.87 -5.33 9.36
N GLU A 388 22.58 -6.25 10.00
CA GLU A 388 23.97 -6.61 9.66
C GLU A 388 24.07 -7.78 8.67
N ASN A 389 22.96 -8.46 8.38
CA ASN A 389 22.85 -9.61 7.46
C ASN A 389 22.59 -9.21 5.99
N GLY A 390 22.75 -7.92 5.66
CA GLY A 390 22.57 -7.37 4.33
C GLY A 390 21.24 -6.63 4.14
N LEU A 391 21.28 -5.56 3.35
CA LEU A 391 20.15 -4.68 3.11
C LEU A 391 19.87 -4.57 1.59
N ASN A 392 18.60 -4.71 1.20
CA ASN A 392 18.17 -4.38 -0.16
C ASN A 392 17.59 -2.97 -0.21
N ALA A 393 18.30 -2.04 -0.85
CA ALA A 393 17.95 -0.63 -0.80
C ALA A 393 16.58 -0.33 -1.42
N THR A 394 16.17 -1.07 -2.45
CA THR A 394 14.87 -0.86 -3.11
C THR A 394 13.72 -1.14 -2.15
N TYR A 395 13.73 -2.34 -1.55
CA TYR A 395 12.63 -2.79 -0.72
C TYR A 395 12.67 -2.20 0.69
N MET A 396 13.86 -1.93 1.24
CA MET A 396 13.95 -1.18 2.50
C MET A 396 13.47 0.26 2.33
N THR A 397 13.79 0.94 1.21
CA THR A 397 13.21 2.25 0.91
C THR A 397 11.68 2.17 0.88
N GLN A 398 11.11 1.19 0.17
CA GLN A 398 9.66 0.99 0.11
C GLN A 398 9.05 0.77 1.51
N ALA A 399 9.68 -0.07 2.33
CA ALA A 399 9.23 -0.37 3.69
C ALA A 399 9.23 0.88 4.59
N LEU A 400 10.32 1.64 4.61
CA LEU A 400 10.48 2.84 5.42
C LEU A 400 9.51 3.96 5.00
N ARG A 401 9.25 4.11 3.70
CA ARG A 401 8.23 5.05 3.19
C ARG A 401 6.83 4.64 3.61
N SER A 402 6.49 3.35 3.51
CA SER A 402 5.21 2.82 3.98
C SER A 402 5.04 3.04 5.49
N LEU A 403 6.08 2.76 6.28
CA LEU A 403 6.08 3.01 7.72
C LEU A 403 5.89 4.49 8.06
N SER A 404 6.61 5.39 7.38
CA SER A 404 6.47 6.84 7.54
C SER A 404 5.06 7.33 7.21
N ALA A 405 4.44 6.79 6.15
CA ALA A 405 3.06 7.13 5.81
C ALA A 405 2.05 6.71 6.91
N LYS A 406 2.31 5.63 7.63
CA LYS A 406 1.49 5.15 8.77
C LYS A 406 1.74 5.96 10.04
N ALA A 407 3.01 6.21 10.38
CA ALA A 407 3.43 6.87 11.61
C ALA A 407 3.29 8.41 11.56
N GLY A 408 3.31 8.98 10.36
CA GLY A 408 3.25 10.42 10.14
C GLY A 408 4.59 11.13 10.35
N PRO A 409 4.61 12.47 10.29
CA PRO A 409 5.83 13.29 10.25
C PRO A 409 6.60 13.33 11.58
N SER A 410 6.06 12.76 12.66
CA SER A 410 6.74 12.66 13.95
C SER A 410 7.63 11.43 14.09
N LEU A 411 7.69 10.57 13.07
CA LEU A 411 8.50 9.36 13.07
C LEU A 411 9.99 9.70 13.30
N VAL A 412 10.59 9.08 14.32
CA VAL A 412 12.04 9.08 14.51
C VAL A 412 12.63 7.90 13.76
N LEU A 413 13.35 8.17 12.67
CA LEU A 413 14.01 7.15 11.85
C LEU A 413 15.52 7.26 11.99
N THR A 414 16.14 6.26 12.62
CA THR A 414 17.60 6.17 12.71
C THR A 414 18.13 4.94 11.97
N MET A 415 19.43 4.92 11.68
CA MET A 415 20.12 3.78 11.09
C MET A 415 21.49 3.63 11.74
N ALA A 416 21.96 2.40 11.94
CA ALA A 416 23.29 2.10 12.46
C ALA A 416 24.06 1.14 11.54
N PRO A 417 24.35 1.55 10.29
CA PRO A 417 25.16 0.75 9.38
C PRO A 417 26.56 0.49 9.94
N GLN A 418 27.18 -0.62 9.54
CA GLN A 418 28.61 -0.81 9.71
C GLN A 418 29.38 0.15 8.80
N THR A 419 30.69 0.32 9.02
CA THR A 419 31.51 1.19 8.16
C THR A 419 31.52 0.78 6.69
N ILE A 420 31.54 -0.53 6.41
CA ILE A 420 31.53 -1.10 5.05
C ILE A 420 30.28 -0.69 4.25
N ASP A 421 29.19 -0.37 4.94
CA ASP A 421 27.89 -0.05 4.36
C ASP A 421 27.76 1.42 3.95
N MET A 422 28.75 2.26 4.28
CA MET A 422 28.74 3.71 4.06
C MET A 422 30.00 4.25 3.35
N GLN A 423 30.89 3.37 2.86
CA GLN A 423 32.11 3.78 2.14
C GLN A 423 31.83 4.52 0.82
N SER A 424 30.65 4.34 0.22
CA SER A 424 30.23 4.98 -1.02
C SER A 424 28.71 5.10 -1.09
N THR A 425 28.22 6.10 -1.83
CA THR A 425 26.78 6.28 -2.12
C THR A 425 26.18 5.16 -2.96
N SER A 426 26.99 4.21 -3.45
CA SER A 426 26.54 3.00 -4.12
C SER A 426 26.21 1.85 -3.16
N ASN A 427 26.69 1.88 -1.91
CA ASN A 427 26.38 0.89 -0.88
C ASN A 427 24.89 0.94 -0.52
N ALA A 428 24.30 -0.22 -0.21
CA ALA A 428 22.85 -0.35 -0.07
C ALA A 428 22.27 0.50 1.08
N TYR A 429 22.94 0.55 2.22
CA TYR A 429 22.55 1.41 3.35
C TYR A 429 22.63 2.89 2.99
N PHE A 430 23.76 3.34 2.44
CA PHE A 430 23.91 4.74 2.07
C PHE A 430 22.86 5.15 1.02
N ARG A 431 22.62 4.32 0.00
CA ARG A 431 21.52 4.54 -0.96
C ARG A 431 20.17 4.66 -0.26
N THR A 432 19.89 3.80 0.71
CA THR A 432 18.63 3.83 1.46
C THR A 432 18.51 5.13 2.26
N ALA A 433 19.57 5.52 2.99
CA ALA A 433 19.63 6.77 3.73
C ALA A 433 19.37 7.99 2.84
N LEU A 434 19.96 8.03 1.64
CA LEU A 434 19.71 9.09 0.65
C LEU A 434 18.27 9.04 0.09
N ASN A 435 17.77 7.83 -0.22
CA ASN A 435 16.42 7.64 -0.73
C ASN A 435 15.32 8.03 0.25
N VAL A 436 15.60 8.01 1.56
CA VAL A 436 14.66 8.40 2.64
C VAL A 436 15.12 9.64 3.39
N LYS A 437 16.02 10.44 2.80
CA LYS A 437 16.67 11.56 3.46
C LYS A 437 15.69 12.56 4.08
N ASP A 438 14.55 12.84 3.46
CA ASP A 438 13.54 13.78 3.97
C ASP A 438 12.79 13.28 5.22
N ILE A 439 12.84 11.98 5.52
CA ILE A 439 12.24 11.38 6.73
C ILE A 439 13.29 10.82 7.69
N LEU A 440 14.57 10.81 7.30
CA LEU A 440 15.69 10.32 8.09
C LEU A 440 16.06 11.31 9.21
N THR A 441 16.12 10.84 10.44
CA THR A 441 16.55 11.62 11.60
C THR A 441 18.08 11.66 11.70
N VAL A 442 18.74 10.50 11.79
CA VAL A 442 20.20 10.39 11.89
C VAL A 442 20.72 9.00 11.50
N VAL A 443 21.85 8.96 10.80
CA VAL A 443 22.68 7.77 10.63
C VAL A 443 23.78 7.80 11.67
N ASN A 444 23.72 6.86 12.61
CA ASN A 444 24.69 6.62 13.66
C ASN A 444 25.57 5.45 13.26
N MET A 445 26.45 5.66 12.26
CA MET A 445 27.30 4.59 11.75
C MET A 445 28.16 4.00 12.88
N GLN A 446 28.37 2.68 12.86
CA GLN A 446 29.17 1.96 13.85
C GLN A 446 30.67 2.11 13.52
N TYR A 447 31.39 3.00 14.19
CA TYR A 447 32.84 3.25 13.98
C TYR A 447 33.73 2.25 14.75
N TYR A 448 33.27 1.00 14.89
CA TYR A 448 33.92 -0.06 15.65
C TYR A 448 33.71 -1.41 14.96
N ASN A 449 34.39 -2.46 15.43
CA ASN A 449 34.41 -3.79 14.80
C ASN A 449 34.68 -3.78 13.28
N SER A 450 35.41 -2.77 12.78
CA SER A 450 35.53 -2.47 11.35
C SER A 450 36.91 -2.73 10.76
N GLY A 451 37.98 -2.68 11.56
CA GLY A 451 39.35 -2.62 11.04
C GLY A 451 39.69 -1.24 10.47
N SER A 452 40.40 -1.20 9.34
CA SER A 452 40.78 0.05 8.66
C SER A 452 39.88 0.33 7.46
N MET A 453 39.59 1.61 7.20
CA MET A 453 38.72 2.07 6.13
C MET A 453 39.30 3.29 5.43
N LEU A 454 38.84 3.55 4.20
CA LEU A 454 39.21 4.77 3.49
C LEU A 454 38.41 5.96 4.02
N GLY A 455 39.06 7.09 4.24
CA GLY A 455 38.41 8.38 4.46
C GLY A 455 37.91 9.02 3.17
N CYS A 456 37.21 10.16 3.29
CA CYS A 456 36.75 10.92 2.12
C CYS A 456 37.90 11.47 1.24
N ASP A 457 39.14 11.53 1.76
CA ASP A 457 40.34 11.91 1.03
C ASP A 457 41.05 10.72 0.34
N GLY A 458 40.46 9.52 0.41
CA GLY A 458 41.00 8.30 -0.18
C GLY A 458 42.16 7.66 0.59
N LYS A 459 42.50 8.14 1.80
CA LYS A 459 43.55 7.54 2.64
C LYS A 459 42.98 6.53 3.62
N VAL A 460 43.82 5.59 4.05
CA VAL A 460 43.45 4.55 5.02
C VAL A 460 43.58 5.08 6.45
N TYR A 461 42.53 4.89 7.25
CA TYR A 461 42.47 5.19 8.67
C TYR A 461 42.07 3.94 9.44
N SER A 462 42.62 3.77 10.65
CA SER A 462 42.32 2.62 11.52
C SER A 462 41.36 3.00 12.65
N GLN A 463 40.40 2.12 12.95
CA GLN A 463 39.48 2.28 14.09
C GLN A 463 40.24 2.58 15.39
N GLY A 464 39.58 3.27 16.32
CA GLY A 464 40.21 3.65 17.60
C GLY A 464 40.96 4.99 17.55
N THR A 465 40.79 5.80 16.50
CA THR A 465 41.50 7.08 16.33
C THR A 465 40.54 8.22 15.98
N VAL A 466 40.89 9.45 16.35
CA VAL A 466 40.12 10.66 15.97
C VAL A 466 40.04 10.81 14.44
N ASP A 467 41.10 10.44 13.73
CA ASP A 467 41.15 10.53 12.27
C ASP A 467 40.18 9.55 11.62
N PHE A 468 40.03 8.34 12.16
CA PHE A 468 39.03 7.40 11.67
C PHE A 468 37.60 7.93 11.81
N LEU A 469 37.26 8.53 12.96
CA LEU A 469 35.93 9.10 13.17
C LEU A 469 35.66 10.25 12.18
N THR A 470 36.59 11.19 12.10
CA THR A 470 36.44 12.41 11.31
C THR A 470 36.50 12.15 9.80
N ALA A 471 37.41 11.30 9.33
CA ALA A 471 37.60 11.00 7.92
C ALA A 471 36.47 10.16 7.32
N LEU A 472 35.87 9.25 8.09
CA LEU A 472 34.71 8.47 7.64
C LEU A 472 33.40 9.26 7.78
N ALA A 473 33.23 10.09 8.82
CA ALA A 473 32.08 11.01 8.90
C ALA A 473 32.05 11.97 7.71
N CYS A 474 33.23 12.44 7.26
CA CYS A 474 33.36 13.27 6.07
C CYS A 474 32.73 12.64 4.82
N ILE A 475 32.79 11.31 4.66
CA ILE A 475 32.18 10.61 3.51
C ILE A 475 30.68 10.90 3.47
N GLN A 476 30.00 10.76 4.61
CA GLN A 476 28.56 11.01 4.72
C GLN A 476 28.22 12.49 4.50
N LEU A 477 28.99 13.38 5.13
CA LEU A 477 28.79 14.84 5.11
C LEU A 477 29.02 15.49 3.74
N GLU A 478 29.93 14.93 2.95
CA GLU A 478 30.26 15.43 1.61
C GLU A 478 29.49 14.74 0.49
N ASN A 479 28.78 13.64 0.78
CA ASN A 479 28.07 12.86 -0.23
C ASN A 479 26.54 12.79 -0.01
N GLY A 480 25.98 13.86 0.58
CA GLY A 480 24.56 14.17 0.44
C GLY A 480 23.73 14.12 1.71
N LEU A 481 24.21 13.57 2.82
CA LEU A 481 23.51 13.69 4.11
C LEU A 481 23.72 15.08 4.71
N ALA A 482 22.67 15.63 5.35
CA ALA A 482 22.83 16.87 6.10
C ALA A 482 23.64 16.60 7.39
N PRO A 483 24.39 17.58 7.94
CA PRO A 483 25.10 17.40 9.22
C PRO A 483 24.22 16.87 10.35
N SER A 484 22.98 17.36 10.41
CA SER A 484 21.98 16.93 11.41
C SER A 484 21.52 15.48 11.26
N GLN A 485 21.99 14.79 10.21
CA GLN A 485 21.69 13.39 9.90
C GLN A 485 22.91 12.49 10.05
N VAL A 486 24.03 12.99 10.57
CA VAL A 486 25.26 12.21 10.77
C VAL A 486 25.63 12.22 12.26
N GLY A 487 25.78 11.04 12.83
CA GLY A 487 26.21 10.82 14.22
C GLY A 487 27.34 9.78 14.32
N LEU A 488 28.15 9.90 15.37
CA LEU A 488 29.32 9.04 15.59
C LEU A 488 28.97 7.88 16.55
N GLY A 489 28.82 6.65 16.04
CA GLY A 489 28.54 5.46 16.83
C GLY A 489 29.80 4.79 17.40
N LEU A 490 29.91 4.70 18.73
CA LEU A 490 31.09 4.21 19.44
C LEU A 490 30.76 3.18 20.53
N PRO A 491 31.69 2.27 20.88
CA PRO A 491 31.54 1.42 22.05
C PRO A 491 31.61 2.25 23.34
N ALA A 492 30.70 2.01 24.28
CA ALA A 492 30.68 2.71 25.57
C ALA A 492 31.89 2.38 26.45
N SER A 493 32.42 1.16 26.29
CA SER A 493 33.61 0.67 26.98
C SER A 493 34.37 -0.33 26.11
N THR A 494 35.56 -0.73 26.56
CA THR A 494 36.35 -1.79 25.90
C THR A 494 35.66 -3.16 25.91
N ARG A 495 34.63 -3.37 26.74
CA ARG A 495 33.85 -4.61 26.79
C ARG A 495 32.69 -4.63 25.79
N ALA A 496 32.33 -3.48 25.25
CA ALA A 496 31.16 -3.34 24.41
C ALA A 496 31.41 -3.76 22.94
N ALA A 497 32.66 -3.90 22.51
CA ALA A 497 33.02 -4.29 21.15
C ALA A 497 34.35 -5.05 21.11
N GLY A 498 34.58 -5.84 20.06
CA GLY A 498 35.84 -6.55 19.84
C GLY A 498 37.01 -5.62 19.47
N GLY A 499 36.72 -4.42 18.97
CA GLY A 499 37.71 -3.36 18.76
C GLY A 499 37.08 -2.04 18.32
N GLY A 500 37.83 -0.94 18.43
CA GLY A 500 37.36 0.40 18.03
C GLY A 500 36.88 1.30 19.17
N TYR A 501 36.93 0.82 20.43
CA TYR A 501 36.75 1.70 21.59
C TYR A 501 37.78 2.84 21.58
N VAL A 502 37.33 4.03 21.96
CA VAL A 502 38.17 5.21 22.20
C VAL A 502 37.78 5.86 23.52
N ALA A 503 38.72 6.55 24.16
CA ALA A 503 38.41 7.36 25.34
C ALA A 503 37.40 8.48 24.98
N PRO A 504 36.52 8.90 25.91
CA PRO A 504 35.55 9.97 25.66
C PRO A 504 36.16 11.28 25.12
N SER A 505 37.39 11.61 25.53
CA SER A 505 38.13 12.77 25.00
C SER A 505 38.40 12.69 23.51
N VAL A 506 38.58 11.49 22.95
CA VAL A 506 38.76 11.28 21.50
C VAL A 506 37.45 11.51 20.74
N VAL A 507 36.31 11.09 21.32
CA VAL A 507 34.98 11.38 20.77
C VAL A 507 34.74 12.88 20.74
N ASN A 508 35.00 13.56 21.86
CA ASN A 508 34.84 15.02 21.97
C ASN A 508 35.75 15.75 20.97
N ASN A 509 37.01 15.34 20.83
CA ASN A 509 37.92 15.88 19.82
C ASN A 509 37.43 15.69 18.38
N ALA A 510 36.81 14.54 18.06
CA ALA A 510 36.22 14.32 16.74
C ALA A 510 35.00 15.22 16.50
N LEU A 511 34.15 15.41 17.50
CA LEU A 511 32.99 16.30 17.45
C LEU A 511 33.43 17.76 17.27
N ASP A 512 34.39 18.25 18.07
CA ASP A 512 34.97 19.58 17.92
C ASP A 512 35.64 19.76 16.56
N CYS A 513 36.30 18.71 16.04
CA CYS A 513 36.94 18.77 14.73
C CYS A 513 35.93 19.01 13.62
N LEU A 514 34.86 18.21 13.61
CA LEU A 514 33.81 18.31 12.60
C LEU A 514 33.01 19.61 12.76
N THR A 515 32.69 20.04 13.98
CA THR A 515 31.78 21.17 14.22
C THR A 515 32.47 22.54 14.25
N LYS A 516 33.72 22.60 14.75
CA LYS A 516 34.46 23.86 15.01
C LYS A 516 35.82 23.92 14.32
N GLY A 517 36.33 22.80 13.78
CA GLY A 517 37.66 22.72 13.17
C GLY A 517 38.82 22.62 14.18
N SER A 518 38.53 22.42 15.46
CA SER A 518 39.53 22.25 16.54
C SER A 518 39.62 20.80 17.00
N GLY A 519 40.75 20.37 17.59
CA GLY A 519 40.85 19.00 18.13
C GLY A 519 41.01 17.88 17.09
N CYS A 520 41.10 18.18 15.79
CA CYS A 520 41.36 17.16 14.78
C CYS A 520 42.77 16.57 14.88
N GLY A 521 42.92 15.31 14.46
CA GLY A 521 44.22 14.69 14.23
C GLY A 521 44.88 15.14 12.93
N SER A 522 45.47 14.19 12.20
CA SER A 522 46.14 14.45 10.93
C SER A 522 45.14 14.73 9.79
N PHE A 523 43.94 14.16 9.87
CA PHE A 523 42.86 14.46 8.95
C PHE A 523 42.19 15.78 9.34
N LYS A 524 41.92 16.64 8.35
CA LYS A 524 41.16 17.88 8.51
C LYS A 524 39.97 17.83 7.54
N PRO A 525 38.71 17.94 8.02
CA PRO A 525 37.56 18.04 7.16
C PRO A 525 37.67 19.27 6.22
N PRO A 526 37.07 19.24 5.02
CA PRO A 526 37.17 20.34 4.06
C PRO A 526 36.46 21.63 4.53
N ARG A 527 35.54 21.52 5.49
CA ARG A 527 34.80 22.62 6.13
C ARG A 527 34.26 22.16 7.50
N THR A 528 33.74 23.09 8.28
CA THR A 528 33.05 22.79 9.53
C THR A 528 31.57 22.51 9.31
N TYR A 529 30.99 21.67 10.17
CA TYR A 529 29.61 21.21 10.13
C TYR A 529 28.96 21.46 11.50
N PRO A 530 28.61 22.71 11.83
CA PRO A 530 28.13 23.09 13.16
C PRO A 530 26.86 22.33 13.55
N ASP A 531 26.02 21.93 12.58
CA ASP A 531 24.77 21.23 12.83
C ASP A 531 24.92 19.69 12.93
N LEU A 532 26.14 19.16 13.11
CA LEU A 532 26.37 17.72 13.28
C LEU A 532 25.47 17.15 14.40
N ARG A 533 24.81 16.01 14.17
CA ARG A 533 23.84 15.50 15.15
C ARG A 533 24.45 15.16 16.50
N GLY A 534 25.65 14.58 16.55
CA GLY A 534 26.29 14.20 17.81
C GLY A 534 26.83 12.78 17.78
N ALA A 535 26.54 12.00 18.80
CA ALA A 535 27.14 10.69 19.02
C ALA A 535 26.09 9.63 19.37
N MET A 536 26.48 8.37 19.19
CA MET A 536 25.73 7.19 19.56
C MET A 536 26.64 6.23 20.32
N THR A 537 26.08 5.43 21.22
CA THR A 537 26.83 4.33 21.81
C THR A 537 26.09 3.00 21.92
N TRP A 538 26.85 1.94 21.63
CA TRP A 538 26.58 0.59 22.08
C TRP A 538 27.35 0.38 23.40
N SER A 539 26.70 0.29 24.57
CA SER A 539 25.27 0.41 24.89
C SER A 539 25.11 1.17 26.21
N THR A 540 23.89 1.58 26.58
CA THR A 540 23.62 2.20 27.89
C THR A 540 24.00 1.26 29.03
N ASN A 541 23.78 -0.05 28.83
CA ASN A 541 24.11 -1.10 29.80
C ASN A 541 25.62 -1.22 30.01
N TRP A 542 26.40 -1.18 28.92
CA TRP A 542 27.87 -1.20 29.01
C TRP A 542 28.45 0.09 29.58
N ASP A 543 27.80 1.25 29.34
CA ASP A 543 28.17 2.51 29.98
C ASP A 543 27.91 2.45 31.50
N ALA A 544 26.73 1.97 31.90
CA ALA A 544 26.38 1.78 33.31
C ALA A 544 27.35 0.81 34.03
N ALA A 545 27.77 -0.26 33.35
CA ALA A 545 28.74 -1.23 33.88
C ALA A 545 30.12 -0.62 34.22
N VAL A 546 30.44 0.54 33.65
CA VAL A 546 31.68 1.29 33.94
C VAL A 546 31.39 2.63 34.64
N GLY A 547 30.23 2.77 35.28
CA GLY A 547 29.88 3.95 36.08
C GLY A 547 29.45 5.18 35.27
N ASN A 548 28.86 4.97 34.09
CA ASN A 548 28.41 6.02 33.17
C ASN A 548 29.54 6.95 32.67
N ALA A 549 30.79 6.45 32.66
CA ALA A 549 31.95 7.27 32.33
C ALA A 549 31.88 7.86 30.92
N TRP A 550 31.26 7.16 29.97
CA TRP A 550 31.14 7.62 28.59
C TRP A 550 30.06 8.70 28.47
N SER A 551 28.83 8.43 28.93
CA SER A 551 27.74 9.41 28.80
C SER A 551 27.96 10.68 29.64
N ASN A 552 28.58 10.58 30.81
CA ASN A 552 28.92 11.74 31.64
C ASN A 552 29.95 12.68 30.99
N ALA A 553 30.79 12.16 30.08
CA ALA A 553 31.82 12.95 29.41
C ALA A 553 31.40 13.40 27.99
N VAL A 554 30.72 12.53 27.23
CA VAL A 554 30.29 12.81 25.86
C VAL A 554 28.96 13.57 25.83
N GLY A 555 28.02 13.25 26.73
CA GLY A 555 26.68 13.87 26.76
C GLY A 555 26.74 15.39 26.92
N PRO A 556 27.34 15.94 27.99
CA PRO A 556 27.48 17.39 28.16
C PRO A 556 28.23 18.07 27.01
N HIS A 557 29.20 17.38 26.41
CA HIS A 557 29.94 17.91 25.27
C HIS A 557 29.07 18.00 24.02
N VAL A 558 28.30 16.95 23.70
CA VAL A 558 27.30 16.94 22.62
C VAL A 558 26.27 18.04 22.83
N HIS A 559 25.71 18.16 24.05
CA HIS A 559 24.71 19.19 24.37
C HIS A 559 25.27 20.62 24.35
N GLY A 560 26.60 20.79 24.38
CA GLY A 560 27.31 22.07 24.29
C GLY A 560 27.91 22.36 22.90
N LEU A 561 27.57 21.58 21.87
CA LEU A 561 27.95 21.87 20.49
C LEU A 561 27.24 23.15 19.96
N PRO A 562 27.83 23.83 18.95
CA PRO A 562 27.44 25.19 18.55
C PRO A 562 26.08 25.32 17.86
#